data_AF-A0A9P5G2Z4-F1
#
_entry.id   AF-A0A9P5G2Z4-F1
#
_cell.length_a   1.000
_cell.length_b   1.000
_cell.length_c   1.000
_cell.angle_alpha   90.00
_cell.angle_beta   90.00
_cell.angle_gamma   90.00
#
_symmetry.space_group_name_H-M   'P 1'
#
loop_
_entity.id
_entity.type
_entity.pdbx_description
1 polymer ?
#
loop_
_entity_poly.entity_id
_entity_poly.type
_entity_poly.pdbx_seq_one_letter_code
_entity_poly.pdbx_strand_id
1 'polypeptide(L)'
;MKEAGMNNGWLLDRFKNIWMLFDAWERNSEFNWYVFFDDDTTILVNSLTSWLSRLDHNEPLYLGSPASFHSVTFGHGGSGVAISHGAMKKLFGERSSEENKKMLLDLTDELLKEDCGDYMVAVMLKKHVNLKLAPYTFDAPFAQDKFQGETLFHTLVTDENRCEEVVSFHHHGPQEISKMWEFENYLDAPIRYIDFYQSFVHPYLARTLSAWDNRAREKEYSNSFGEELGENKPFSSQEACQSKCEENKKCLQWRYDPFKEYCGLSTVLNLGRPVVIYEKDGRVSQSRNLRGLNVERRVPEEEIVSGWMLERIEERIVKPGASCNGTLGQITEPFGWWWNHMHAR
;
A
#
# COMPACT_ATOMS: atom_id res chain seq x y z
N MET A 1 8.55 -21.18 -27.47
CA MET A 1 8.17 -19.96 -26.73
C MET A 1 9.21 -19.74 -25.65
N LYS A 2 10.06 -18.72 -25.79
CA LYS A 2 10.96 -18.32 -24.69
C LYS A 2 10.09 -17.65 -23.64
N GLU A 3 10.22 -18.07 -22.39
CA GLU A 3 9.59 -17.43 -21.25
C GLU A 3 9.79 -15.91 -21.34
N ALA A 4 8.70 -15.16 -21.31
CA ALA A 4 8.75 -13.72 -21.19
C ALA A 4 9.39 -13.41 -19.83
N GLY A 5 10.66 -13.02 -19.82
CA GLY A 5 11.30 -12.52 -18.61
C GLY A 5 10.48 -11.34 -18.07
N MET A 6 10.47 -11.14 -16.75
CA MET A 6 9.71 -10.09 -16.05
C MET A 6 9.80 -8.68 -16.70
N ASN A 7 10.90 -8.35 -17.40
CA ASN A 7 11.06 -7.10 -18.15
C ASN A 7 10.10 -6.96 -19.36
N ASN A 8 9.60 -8.06 -19.93
CA ASN A 8 8.67 -8.03 -21.05
C ASN A 8 7.23 -7.76 -20.62
N GLY A 9 6.88 -8.04 -19.35
CA GLY A 9 5.56 -7.74 -18.79
C GLY A 9 5.31 -6.24 -18.74
N TRP A 10 6.28 -5.50 -18.18
CA TRP A 10 6.28 -4.03 -18.16
C TRP A 10 6.28 -3.41 -19.57
N LEU A 11 6.95 -4.05 -20.54
CA LEU A 11 6.90 -3.61 -21.93
C LEU A 11 5.46 -3.63 -22.50
N LEU A 12 4.63 -4.58 -22.10
CA LEU A 12 3.23 -4.65 -22.54
C LEU A 12 2.29 -3.81 -21.68
N ASP A 13 2.66 -3.55 -20.42
CA ASP A 13 1.85 -2.80 -19.46
C ASP A 13 1.41 -1.43 -19.99
N ARG A 14 2.31 -0.75 -20.73
CA ARG A 14 2.05 0.53 -21.41
C ARG A 14 0.78 0.54 -22.26
N PHE A 15 0.32 -0.61 -22.77
CA PHE A 15 -0.85 -0.70 -23.63
C PHE A 15 -2.13 -1.12 -22.90
N LYS A 16 -2.07 -1.69 -21.70
CA LYS A 16 -3.25 -2.35 -21.13
C LYS A 16 -4.30 -1.34 -20.62
N ASN A 17 -3.90 -0.36 -19.81
CA ASN A 17 -4.84 0.42 -19.00
C ASN A 17 -5.76 1.33 -19.82
N ILE A 18 -5.22 2.07 -20.81
CA ILE A 18 -6.04 2.97 -21.64
C ILE A 18 -7.00 2.17 -22.53
N TRP A 19 -6.53 1.07 -23.11
CA TRP A 19 -7.37 0.21 -23.95
C TRP A 19 -8.44 -0.54 -23.15
N MET A 20 -8.13 -0.96 -21.91
CA MET A 20 -9.13 -1.50 -20.97
C MET A 20 -10.22 -0.48 -20.65
N LEU A 21 -9.85 0.78 -20.39
CA LEU A 21 -10.82 1.86 -20.14
C LEU A 21 -11.72 2.11 -21.35
N PHE A 22 -11.14 2.13 -22.56
CA PHE A 22 -11.91 2.27 -23.79
C PHE A 22 -12.84 1.08 -24.04
N ASP A 23 -12.36 -0.16 -23.90
CA ASP A 23 -13.20 -1.35 -24.03
C ASP A 23 -14.34 -1.37 -23.00
N ALA A 24 -14.09 -0.95 -21.75
CA ALA A 24 -15.12 -0.81 -20.74
C ALA A 24 -16.19 0.23 -21.12
N TRP A 25 -15.79 1.39 -21.66
CA TRP A 25 -16.69 2.42 -22.15
C TRP A 25 -17.57 1.93 -23.31
N GLU A 26 -16.96 1.24 -24.29
CA GLU A 26 -17.67 0.71 -25.46
C GLU A 26 -18.67 -0.40 -25.08
N ARG A 27 -18.37 -1.18 -24.05
CA ARG A 27 -19.29 -2.21 -23.54
C ARG A 27 -20.49 -1.60 -22.83
N ASN A 28 -20.28 -0.54 -22.05
CA ASN A 28 -21.37 0.17 -21.39
C ASN A 28 -20.94 1.58 -20.97
N SER A 29 -21.39 2.58 -21.73
CA SER A 29 -21.13 4.00 -21.43
C SER A 29 -21.85 4.50 -20.18
N GLU A 30 -22.87 3.79 -19.69
CA GLU A 30 -23.73 4.21 -18.59
C GLU A 30 -23.20 3.80 -17.21
N PHE A 31 -22.01 3.21 -17.10
CA PHE A 31 -21.40 2.97 -15.79
C PHE A 31 -21.10 4.27 -15.08
N ASN A 32 -21.47 4.34 -13.79
CA ASN A 32 -21.15 5.47 -12.92
C ASN A 32 -19.63 5.57 -12.66
N TRP A 33 -18.95 4.43 -12.54
CA TRP A 33 -17.54 4.35 -12.19
C TRP A 33 -16.83 3.26 -13.00
N TYR A 34 -15.60 3.56 -13.42
CA TYR A 34 -14.71 2.67 -14.13
C TYR A 34 -13.48 2.45 -13.25
N VAL A 35 -13.25 1.20 -12.85
CA VAL A 35 -12.20 0.85 -11.88
C VAL A 35 -11.26 -0.18 -12.49
N PHE A 36 -9.95 0.06 -12.41
CA PHE A 36 -8.93 -0.91 -12.81
C PHE A 36 -7.88 -1.08 -11.70
N PHE A 37 -7.29 -2.27 -11.62
CA PHE A 37 -6.31 -2.69 -10.62
C PHE A 37 -5.55 -3.94 -11.13
N ASP A 38 -4.42 -4.27 -10.51
CA ASP A 38 -3.63 -5.47 -10.83
C ASP A 38 -4.16 -6.75 -10.14
N ASP A 39 -3.74 -7.93 -10.61
CA ASP A 39 -4.23 -9.23 -10.14
C ASP A 39 -3.66 -9.67 -8.77
N ASP A 40 -2.67 -8.94 -8.25
CA ASP A 40 -2.17 -9.03 -6.89
C ASP A 40 -2.74 -7.95 -5.96
N THR A 41 -3.90 -7.38 -6.32
CA THR A 41 -4.65 -6.42 -5.48
C THR A 41 -5.98 -6.97 -5.03
N THR A 42 -6.24 -6.85 -3.72
CA THR A 42 -7.57 -7.05 -3.17
C THR A 42 -8.33 -5.73 -3.19
N ILE A 43 -9.49 -5.73 -3.84
CA ILE A 43 -10.49 -4.66 -3.73
C ILE A 43 -11.56 -5.09 -2.73
N LEU A 44 -11.78 -4.26 -1.73
CA LEU A 44 -12.88 -4.40 -0.78
C LEU A 44 -14.11 -3.73 -1.39
N VAL A 45 -14.95 -4.54 -2.02
CA VAL A 45 -16.10 -4.09 -2.83
C VAL A 45 -17.11 -3.31 -1.98
N ASN A 46 -17.37 -3.73 -0.75
CA ASN A 46 -18.28 -3.03 0.17
C ASN A 46 -17.75 -1.65 0.53
N SER A 47 -16.44 -1.54 0.81
CA SER A 47 -15.78 -0.25 1.06
C SER A 47 -15.79 0.64 -0.19
N LEU A 48 -15.40 0.09 -1.34
CA LEU A 48 -15.34 0.81 -2.61
C LEU A 48 -16.70 1.40 -2.99
N THR A 49 -17.75 0.57 -2.98
CA THR A 49 -19.10 0.99 -3.40
C THR A 49 -19.73 1.95 -2.40
N SER A 50 -19.59 1.71 -1.09
CA SER A 50 -20.01 2.64 -0.04
C SER A 50 -19.38 4.01 -0.24
N TRP A 51 -18.07 4.03 -0.46
CA TRP A 51 -17.34 5.27 -0.67
C TRP A 51 -17.75 6.01 -1.93
N LEU A 52 -17.71 5.34 -3.09
CA LEU A 52 -18.00 5.96 -4.38
C LEU A 52 -19.47 6.40 -4.49
N SER A 53 -20.40 5.80 -3.73
CA SER A 53 -21.81 6.23 -3.70
C SER A 53 -22.03 7.63 -3.13
N ARG A 54 -21.05 8.16 -2.36
CA ARG A 54 -21.11 9.50 -1.74
C ARG A 54 -20.55 10.60 -2.64
N LEU A 55 -20.02 10.24 -3.80
CA LEU A 55 -19.42 11.16 -4.77
C LEU A 55 -20.34 11.35 -5.97
N ASP A 56 -20.38 12.57 -6.53
CA ASP A 56 -21.08 12.81 -7.79
C ASP A 56 -20.25 12.26 -8.95
N HIS A 57 -20.71 11.14 -9.50
CA HIS A 57 -20.05 10.47 -10.62
C HIS A 57 -20.16 11.25 -11.95
N ASN A 58 -20.99 12.29 -12.02
CA ASN A 58 -21.09 13.15 -13.20
C ASN A 58 -20.00 14.23 -13.22
N GLU A 59 -19.41 14.53 -12.08
CA GLU A 59 -18.22 15.38 -12.00
C GLU A 59 -16.98 14.62 -12.50
N PRO A 60 -16.08 15.25 -13.29
CA PRO A 60 -14.87 14.59 -13.74
C PRO A 60 -13.89 14.36 -12.59
N LEU A 61 -13.91 13.14 -12.06
CA LEU A 61 -13.05 12.66 -10.99
C LEU A 61 -12.11 11.55 -11.47
N TYR A 62 -10.85 11.65 -11.04
CA TYR A 62 -9.79 10.66 -11.19
C TYR A 62 -9.16 10.42 -9.81
N LEU A 63 -9.36 9.22 -9.28
CA LEU A 63 -9.09 8.84 -7.89
C LEU A 63 -8.17 7.62 -7.84
N GLY A 64 -7.26 7.57 -6.87
CA GLY A 64 -6.29 6.47 -6.71
C GLY A 64 -5.20 6.83 -5.72
N SER A 65 -4.33 5.86 -5.40
CA SER A 65 -3.13 6.10 -4.60
C SER A 65 -2.11 6.91 -5.41
N PRO A 66 -1.56 8.03 -4.90
CA PRO A 66 -0.63 8.84 -5.67
C PRO A 66 0.72 8.14 -5.87
N ALA A 67 1.19 8.12 -7.11
CA ALA A 67 2.55 7.81 -7.52
C ALA A 67 3.09 8.98 -8.37
N SER A 68 4.42 9.10 -8.48
CA SER A 68 5.07 10.17 -9.24
C SER A 68 6.10 9.63 -10.21
N PHE A 69 6.01 10.05 -11.47
CA PHE A 69 6.94 9.68 -12.54
C PHE A 69 7.02 10.83 -13.55
N HIS A 70 8.23 11.17 -14.03
CA HIS A 70 8.46 12.33 -14.90
C HIS A 70 7.78 13.64 -14.46
N SER A 71 7.72 13.90 -13.14
CA SER A 71 7.03 15.05 -12.54
C SER A 71 5.50 15.10 -12.74
N VAL A 72 4.90 13.99 -13.15
CA VAL A 72 3.44 13.80 -13.19
C VAL A 72 3.04 12.95 -11.99
N THR A 73 2.03 13.42 -11.26
CA THR A 73 1.34 12.62 -10.25
C THR A 73 0.17 11.87 -10.89
N PHE A 74 0.13 10.56 -10.68
CA PHE A 74 -0.87 9.66 -11.25
C PHE A 74 -1.35 8.66 -10.19
N GLY A 75 -2.51 8.06 -10.43
CA GLY A 75 -3.03 6.97 -9.62
C GLY A 75 -2.28 5.69 -9.94
N HIS A 76 -1.63 5.09 -8.93
CA HIS A 76 -0.89 3.85 -9.03
C HIS A 76 -1.83 2.69 -9.41
N GLY A 77 -1.58 2.08 -10.57
CA GLY A 77 -2.44 1.04 -11.14
C GLY A 77 -2.55 -0.19 -10.26
N GLY A 78 -1.44 -0.60 -9.63
CA GLY A 78 -1.43 -1.71 -8.68
C GLY A 78 -2.36 -1.46 -7.50
N SER A 79 -2.32 -0.28 -6.87
CA SER A 79 -3.21 0.06 -5.75
C SER A 79 -4.69 0.08 -6.12
N GLY A 80 -5.00 0.29 -7.40
CA GLY A 80 -6.34 0.53 -7.90
C GLY A 80 -6.62 2.00 -8.18
N VAL A 81 -7.41 2.22 -9.23
CA VAL A 81 -7.78 3.52 -9.77
C VAL A 81 -9.27 3.54 -10.08
N ALA A 82 -9.97 4.60 -9.69
CA ALA A 82 -11.35 4.85 -10.05
C ALA A 82 -11.47 6.13 -10.89
N ILE A 83 -12.18 6.01 -12.02
CA ILE A 83 -12.48 7.12 -12.93
C ILE A 83 -14.01 7.24 -13.04
N SER A 84 -14.50 8.45 -12.80
CA SER A 84 -15.94 8.77 -12.88
C SER A 84 -16.50 8.67 -14.31
N HIS A 85 -17.81 8.46 -14.40
CA HIS A 85 -18.57 8.61 -15.63
C HIS A 85 -18.31 9.97 -16.30
N GLY A 86 -18.34 11.06 -15.53
CA GLY A 86 -18.10 12.42 -16.03
C GLY A 86 -16.76 12.57 -16.74
N ALA A 87 -15.69 11.97 -16.20
CA ALA A 87 -14.38 11.96 -16.83
C ALA A 87 -14.35 11.10 -18.10
N MET A 88 -14.92 9.90 -18.05
CA MET A 88 -14.97 8.97 -19.20
C MET A 88 -15.82 9.51 -20.36
N LYS A 89 -16.94 10.15 -20.05
CA LYS A 89 -17.81 10.82 -21.02
C LYS A 89 -17.10 11.97 -21.73
N LYS A 90 -16.35 12.81 -20.99
CA LYS A 90 -15.53 13.87 -21.61
C LYS A 90 -14.42 13.29 -22.47
N LEU A 91 -13.87 12.14 -22.08
CA LEU A 91 -12.76 11.52 -22.78
C LEU A 91 -13.21 10.83 -24.08
N PHE A 92 -14.24 9.99 -24.02
CA PHE A 92 -14.65 9.12 -25.13
C PHE A 92 -16.02 9.49 -25.71
N GLY A 93 -16.91 10.14 -24.95
CA GLY A 93 -18.32 10.33 -25.32
C GLY A 93 -18.59 11.37 -26.40
N GLU A 94 -17.65 12.27 -26.70
CA GLU A 94 -17.80 13.29 -27.75
C GLU A 94 -17.37 12.81 -29.15
N ARG A 95 -16.75 11.62 -29.23
CA ARG A 95 -16.20 11.04 -30.47
C ARG A 95 -16.91 9.74 -30.80
N SER A 96 -16.98 9.41 -32.08
CA SER A 96 -17.36 8.05 -32.49
C SER A 96 -16.31 7.03 -32.04
N SER A 97 -16.70 5.75 -31.97
CA SER A 97 -15.79 4.63 -31.66
C SER A 97 -14.53 4.63 -32.56
N GLU A 98 -14.69 4.90 -33.86
CA GLU A 98 -13.57 4.94 -34.81
C GLU A 98 -12.63 6.14 -34.58
N GLU A 99 -13.17 7.30 -34.23
CA GLU A 99 -12.37 8.47 -33.87
C GLU A 99 -11.61 8.24 -32.56
N ASN A 100 -12.23 7.59 -31.57
CA ASN A 100 -11.56 7.19 -30.33
C ASN A 100 -10.44 6.19 -30.60
N LYS A 101 -10.69 5.13 -31.39
CA LYS A 101 -9.64 4.17 -31.81
C LYS A 101 -8.48 4.87 -32.50
N LYS A 102 -8.76 5.81 -33.41
CA LYS A 102 -7.72 6.59 -34.07
C LYS A 102 -6.90 7.42 -33.07
N MET A 103 -7.55 8.13 -32.15
CA MET A 103 -6.87 8.87 -31.07
C MET A 103 -5.95 7.96 -30.23
N LEU A 104 -6.42 6.77 -29.88
CA LEU A 104 -5.64 5.80 -29.11
C LEU A 104 -4.46 5.22 -29.92
N LEU A 105 -4.65 4.98 -31.22
CA LEU A 105 -3.59 4.55 -32.12
C LEU A 105 -2.53 5.66 -32.29
N ASP A 106 -2.95 6.92 -32.41
CA ASP A 106 -2.04 8.07 -32.49
C ASP A 106 -1.21 8.24 -31.19
N LEU A 107 -1.72 7.79 -30.04
CA LEU A 107 -0.98 7.76 -28.76
C LEU A 107 0.07 6.63 -28.71
N THR A 108 0.04 5.65 -29.60
CA THR A 108 0.94 4.47 -29.57
C THR A 108 2.41 4.87 -29.60
N ASP A 109 2.78 5.90 -30.36
CA ASP A 109 4.16 6.39 -30.44
C ASP A 109 4.63 7.06 -29.13
N GLU A 110 3.71 7.64 -28.36
CA GLU A 110 3.98 8.15 -27.02
C GLU A 110 4.10 6.99 -26.02
N LEU A 111 3.17 6.02 -26.09
CA LEU A 111 3.22 4.80 -25.26
C LEU A 111 4.52 4.02 -25.45
N LEU A 112 5.02 3.87 -26.68
CA LEU A 112 6.26 3.15 -27.00
C LEU A 112 7.51 3.74 -26.34
N LYS A 113 7.44 4.97 -25.81
CA LYS A 113 8.55 5.61 -25.09
C LYS A 113 8.49 5.44 -23.58
N GLU A 114 7.37 4.92 -23.06
CA GLU A 114 7.05 4.92 -21.63
C GLU A 114 6.82 3.49 -21.12
N ASP A 115 7.26 3.20 -19.90
CA ASP A 115 7.21 1.84 -19.34
C ASP A 115 5.97 1.57 -18.47
N CYS A 116 5.21 2.60 -18.10
CA CYS A 116 4.12 2.51 -17.13
C CYS A 116 2.77 2.89 -17.76
N GLY A 117 1.83 1.94 -17.87
CA GLY A 117 0.53 2.19 -18.51
C GLY A 117 -0.40 3.10 -17.69
N ASP A 118 -0.31 3.04 -16.36
CA ASP A 118 -1.09 3.85 -15.42
C ASP A 118 -0.68 5.33 -15.41
N TYR A 119 0.62 5.62 -15.52
CA TYR A 119 1.15 6.95 -15.82
C TYR A 119 0.54 7.50 -17.11
N MET A 120 0.46 6.68 -18.15
CA MET A 120 -0.09 7.10 -19.44
C MET A 120 -1.59 7.39 -19.39
N VAL A 121 -2.36 6.77 -18.48
CA VAL A 121 -3.74 7.18 -18.19
C VAL A 121 -3.78 8.62 -17.70
N ALA A 122 -2.90 9.01 -16.77
CA ALA A 122 -2.85 10.39 -16.28
C ALA A 122 -2.43 11.40 -17.36
N VAL A 123 -1.45 11.06 -18.20
CA VAL A 123 -1.03 11.87 -19.35
C VAL A 123 -2.21 12.09 -20.31
N MET A 124 -2.92 11.02 -20.66
CA MET A 124 -4.06 11.06 -21.56
C MET A 124 -5.22 11.89 -20.98
N LEU A 125 -5.58 11.68 -19.70
CA LEU A 125 -6.61 12.46 -19.01
C LEU A 125 -6.22 13.95 -18.95
N LYS A 126 -4.96 14.26 -18.67
CA LYS A 126 -4.48 15.64 -18.64
C LYS A 126 -4.54 16.29 -20.02
N LYS A 127 -4.13 15.58 -21.06
CA LYS A 127 -4.06 16.07 -22.45
C LYS A 127 -5.44 16.30 -23.06
N HIS A 128 -6.38 15.37 -22.86
CA HIS A 128 -7.66 15.38 -23.56
C HIS A 128 -8.82 15.97 -22.76
N VAL A 129 -8.77 15.92 -21.42
CA VAL A 129 -9.86 16.40 -20.55
C VAL A 129 -9.39 17.39 -19.49
N ASN A 130 -8.11 17.79 -19.51
CA ASN A 130 -7.48 18.69 -18.52
C ASN A 130 -7.63 18.21 -17.06
N LEU A 131 -7.83 16.89 -16.86
CA LEU A 131 -8.04 16.29 -15.53
C LEU A 131 -6.70 15.85 -14.94
N LYS A 132 -6.52 16.11 -13.64
CA LYS A 132 -5.40 15.61 -12.84
C LYS A 132 -5.92 14.63 -11.81
N LEU A 133 -5.03 13.81 -11.24
CA LEU A 133 -5.36 13.03 -10.05
C LEU A 133 -5.90 14.00 -8.99
N ALA A 134 -7.02 13.63 -8.35
CA ALA A 134 -7.60 14.43 -7.29
C ALA A 134 -6.52 14.71 -6.22
N PRO A 135 -6.36 15.97 -5.80
CA PRO A 135 -5.24 16.35 -4.96
C PRO A 135 -5.38 15.76 -3.56
N TYR A 136 -4.23 15.56 -2.91
CA TYR A 136 -4.14 15.22 -1.49
C TYR A 136 -4.39 16.49 -0.66
N THR A 137 -5.65 16.92 -0.55
CA THR A 137 -6.06 18.11 0.23
C THR A 137 -7.13 17.77 1.25
N PHE A 138 -7.04 18.35 2.46
CA PHE A 138 -8.07 18.25 3.50
C PHE A 138 -9.50 18.58 3.00
N ASP A 139 -9.62 19.47 2.01
CA ASP A 139 -10.89 19.90 1.41
C ASP A 139 -11.50 18.89 0.41
N ALA A 140 -10.80 17.79 0.13
CA ALA A 140 -11.28 16.65 -0.64
C ALA A 140 -11.16 15.36 0.21
N PRO A 141 -12.01 15.19 1.24
CA PRO A 141 -11.89 14.14 2.25
C PRO A 141 -12.24 12.73 1.75
N PHE A 142 -11.98 12.42 0.47
CA PHE A 142 -12.60 11.26 -0.17
C PHE A 142 -11.62 10.24 -0.76
N ALA A 143 -10.49 10.56 -1.40
CA ALA A 143 -9.62 9.50 -1.98
C ALA A 143 -8.39 9.13 -1.12
N GLN A 144 -8.07 9.94 -0.12
CA GLN A 144 -6.81 9.85 0.63
C GLN A 144 -6.74 8.54 1.40
N ASP A 145 -5.66 7.81 1.16
CA ASP A 145 -5.32 6.57 1.85
C ASP A 145 -6.48 5.55 1.84
N LYS A 146 -7.34 5.56 0.82
CA LYS A 146 -8.33 4.49 0.65
C LYS A 146 -7.74 3.34 -0.16
N PHE A 147 -7.16 3.67 -1.30
CA PHE A 147 -6.40 2.70 -2.10
C PHE A 147 -5.01 2.50 -1.51
N GLN A 148 -4.67 1.30 -1.00
CA GLN A 148 -3.34 1.04 -0.44
C GLN A 148 -2.40 0.45 -1.50
N GLY A 149 -1.23 1.06 -1.67
CA GLY A 149 -0.14 0.49 -2.48
C GLY A 149 0.72 -0.53 -1.75
N GLU A 150 0.43 -0.80 -0.48
CA GLU A 150 1.19 -1.70 0.38
C GLU A 150 0.35 -2.93 0.78
N THR A 151 1.03 -3.97 1.25
CA THR A 151 0.39 -5.17 1.81
C THR A 151 -0.23 -4.89 3.17
N LEU A 152 -1.07 -5.82 3.66
CA LEU A 152 -1.59 -5.82 5.04
C LEU A 152 -0.52 -5.46 6.07
N PHE A 153 0.66 -6.03 5.95
CA PHE A 153 1.74 -5.87 6.92
C PHE A 153 2.33 -4.46 7.00
N HIS A 154 2.24 -3.69 5.91
CA HIS A 154 2.86 -2.36 5.82
C HIS A 154 1.85 -1.22 5.76
N THR A 155 0.55 -1.52 5.72
CA THR A 155 -0.51 -0.52 5.81
C THR A 155 -0.38 0.29 7.11
N LEU A 156 -0.34 1.61 6.97
CA LEU A 156 -0.15 2.53 8.09
C LEU A 156 -1.49 2.86 8.73
N VAL A 157 -1.58 2.67 10.04
CA VAL A 157 -2.74 3.05 10.84
C VAL A 157 -2.38 4.27 11.67
N THR A 158 -3.18 5.33 11.57
CA THR A 158 -2.96 6.61 12.25
C THR A 158 -4.22 7.05 13.00
N ASP A 159 -4.10 8.07 13.85
CA ASP A 159 -5.24 8.68 14.52
C ASP A 159 -6.19 9.40 13.55
N GLU A 160 -5.67 9.84 12.40
CA GLU A 160 -6.44 10.49 11.34
C GLU A 160 -7.23 9.50 10.47
N ASN A 161 -6.62 8.37 10.09
CA ASN A 161 -7.24 7.43 9.14
C ASN A 161 -8.05 6.31 9.78
N ARG A 162 -7.96 6.08 11.11
CA ARG A 162 -8.58 4.91 11.78
C ARG A 162 -10.07 4.70 11.49
N CYS A 163 -10.83 5.77 11.29
CA CYS A 163 -12.27 5.68 11.02
C CYS A 163 -12.62 5.71 9.53
N GLU A 164 -11.63 5.87 8.65
CA GLU A 164 -11.80 5.87 7.21
C GLU A 164 -11.89 4.45 6.66
N GLU A 165 -12.72 4.28 5.63
CA GLU A 165 -12.81 3.05 4.84
C GLU A 165 -11.49 2.79 4.08
N VAL A 166 -10.96 1.58 4.19
CA VAL A 166 -9.90 1.06 3.34
C VAL A 166 -10.55 0.38 2.13
N VAL A 167 -10.08 0.71 0.93
CA VAL A 167 -10.67 0.24 -0.33
C VAL A 167 -9.86 -0.87 -0.97
N SER A 168 -8.54 -0.86 -0.83
CA SER A 168 -7.70 -1.88 -1.43
C SER A 168 -6.44 -2.17 -0.64
N PHE A 169 -5.81 -3.30 -0.96
CA PHE A 169 -4.46 -3.65 -0.55
C PHE A 169 -3.74 -4.33 -1.71
N HIS A 170 -2.49 -3.94 -1.96
CA HIS A 170 -1.69 -4.39 -3.11
C HIS A 170 -0.56 -5.34 -2.67
N HIS A 171 0.04 -6.04 -3.63
CA HIS A 171 1.07 -7.07 -3.41
C HIS A 171 0.59 -8.28 -2.60
N HIS A 172 -0.68 -8.64 -2.76
CA HIS A 172 -1.29 -9.79 -2.12
C HIS A 172 -1.03 -11.07 -2.91
N GLY A 173 -0.60 -12.12 -2.19
CA GLY A 173 -0.65 -13.46 -2.73
C GLY A 173 -2.07 -14.01 -2.72
N PRO A 174 -2.30 -15.17 -3.36
CA PRO A 174 -3.63 -15.80 -3.39
C PRO A 174 -4.23 -16.07 -2.00
N GLN A 175 -3.38 -16.31 -1.00
CA GLN A 175 -3.81 -16.53 0.38
C GLN A 175 -4.30 -15.25 1.05
N GLU A 176 -3.59 -14.13 0.88
CA GLU A 176 -4.04 -12.83 1.38
C GLU A 176 -5.35 -12.39 0.73
N ILE A 177 -5.49 -12.57 -0.60
CA ILE A 177 -6.74 -12.27 -1.32
C ILE A 177 -7.91 -13.08 -0.74
N SER A 178 -7.74 -14.40 -0.58
CA SER A 178 -8.79 -15.27 -0.03
C SER A 178 -9.20 -14.88 1.39
N LYS A 179 -8.22 -14.55 2.24
CA LYS A 179 -8.46 -14.10 3.63
C LYS A 179 -9.22 -12.79 3.69
N MET A 180 -8.85 -11.83 2.84
CA MET A 180 -9.53 -10.54 2.80
C MET A 180 -10.96 -10.66 2.26
N TRP A 181 -11.20 -11.55 1.30
CA TRP A 181 -12.55 -11.87 0.84
C TRP A 181 -13.40 -12.47 1.97
N GLU A 182 -12.88 -13.45 2.72
CA GLU A 182 -13.59 -14.02 3.88
C GLU A 182 -13.88 -12.96 4.94
N PHE A 183 -12.91 -12.09 5.23
CA PHE A 183 -13.06 -11.01 6.20
C PHE A 183 -14.13 -10.00 5.79
N GLU A 184 -14.16 -9.58 4.52
CA GLU A 184 -15.19 -8.68 3.99
C GLU A 184 -16.59 -9.30 4.07
N ASN A 185 -16.73 -10.58 3.71
CA ASN A 185 -18.02 -11.28 3.81
C ASN A 185 -18.47 -11.51 5.26
N TYR A 186 -17.54 -11.72 6.18
CA TYR A 186 -17.85 -11.90 7.60
C TYR A 186 -18.41 -10.61 8.22
N LEU A 187 -17.79 -9.46 7.91
CA LEU A 187 -18.26 -8.18 8.43
C LEU A 187 -19.52 -7.68 7.73
N ASP A 188 -19.73 -8.04 6.46
CA ASP A 188 -20.86 -7.61 5.62
C ASP A 188 -21.08 -6.09 5.65
N ALA A 189 -19.97 -5.35 5.71
CA ALA A 189 -19.93 -3.91 5.86
C ALA A 189 -18.62 -3.33 5.28
N PRO A 190 -18.59 -2.02 4.96
CA PRO A 190 -17.34 -1.33 4.66
C PRO A 190 -16.30 -1.50 5.77
N ILE A 191 -15.09 -1.88 5.40
CA ILE A 191 -13.97 -2.09 6.33
C ILE A 191 -13.25 -0.77 6.55
N ARG A 192 -13.09 -0.38 7.81
CA ARG A 192 -12.25 0.76 8.19
C ARG A 192 -10.87 0.30 8.62
N TYR A 193 -9.93 1.25 8.65
CA TYR A 193 -8.59 1.03 9.19
C TYR A 193 -8.58 0.44 10.60
N ILE A 194 -9.51 0.84 11.48
CA ILE A 194 -9.60 0.28 12.83
C ILE A 194 -10.06 -1.18 12.84
N ASP A 195 -10.98 -1.57 11.96
CA ASP A 195 -11.47 -2.95 11.85
C ASP A 195 -10.34 -3.86 11.33
N PHE A 196 -9.59 -3.37 10.33
CA PHE A 196 -8.36 -3.98 9.84
C PHE A 196 -7.30 -4.11 10.95
N TYR A 197 -7.02 -3.03 11.68
CA TYR A 197 -6.05 -3.02 12.78
C TYR A 197 -6.38 -4.08 13.83
N GLN A 198 -7.63 -4.13 14.29
CA GLN A 198 -8.05 -5.09 15.32
C GLN A 198 -7.87 -6.54 14.89
N SER A 199 -8.04 -6.82 13.60
CA SER A 199 -8.05 -8.18 13.06
C SER A 199 -6.68 -8.66 12.60
N PHE A 200 -5.87 -7.78 12.00
CA PHE A 200 -4.62 -8.14 11.33
C PHE A 200 -3.35 -7.54 11.95
N VAL A 201 -3.48 -6.54 12.84
CA VAL A 201 -2.32 -5.87 13.45
C VAL A 201 -2.24 -6.13 14.95
N HIS A 202 -3.27 -5.75 15.69
CA HIS A 202 -3.32 -5.85 17.15
C HIS A 202 -2.91 -7.24 17.70
N PRO A 203 -3.38 -8.38 17.15
CA PRO A 203 -3.05 -9.70 17.68
C PRO A 203 -1.56 -10.06 17.57
N TYR A 204 -0.81 -9.38 16.70
CA TYR A 204 0.60 -9.64 16.43
C TYR A 204 1.54 -8.60 17.05
N LEU A 205 0.99 -7.51 17.60
CA LEU A 205 1.81 -6.52 18.27
C LEU A 205 2.36 -7.08 19.58
N ALA A 206 3.66 -6.94 19.76
CA ALA A 206 4.35 -7.18 21.02
C ALA A 206 5.12 -5.91 21.40
N ARG A 207 5.61 -5.82 22.64
CA ARG A 207 6.52 -4.72 23.01
C ARG A 207 7.78 -4.72 22.17
N THR A 208 8.27 -5.92 21.84
CA THR A 208 9.48 -6.14 21.06
C THR A 208 9.38 -7.46 20.31
N LEU A 209 9.83 -7.49 19.05
CA LEU A 209 10.02 -8.68 18.23
C LEU A 209 11.42 -8.68 17.62
N SER A 210 12.14 -9.79 17.78
CA SER A 210 13.40 -10.06 17.08
C SER A 210 13.16 -10.65 15.70
N ALA A 211 14.17 -10.58 14.81
CA ALA A 211 14.06 -10.94 13.40
C ALA A 211 12.85 -10.31 12.71
N TRP A 212 12.52 -9.06 13.04
CA TRP A 212 11.31 -8.40 12.58
C TRP A 212 11.59 -6.96 12.14
N ASP A 213 11.04 -6.56 10.99
CA ASP A 213 11.21 -5.22 10.43
C ASP A 213 9.85 -4.51 10.30
N ASN A 214 9.57 -3.62 11.25
CA ASN A 214 8.40 -2.73 11.28
C ASN A 214 8.56 -1.46 10.42
N ARG A 215 9.67 -1.35 9.68
CA ARG A 215 9.98 -0.21 8.79
C ARG A 215 9.94 1.17 9.47
N ALA A 216 10.17 1.26 10.78
CA ALA A 216 10.28 2.56 11.44
C ALA A 216 11.43 3.37 10.80
N ARG A 217 11.11 4.52 10.19
CA ARG A 217 12.04 5.31 9.36
C ARG A 217 11.72 6.80 9.22
N GLU A 218 10.72 7.34 9.93
CA GLU A 218 10.43 8.79 9.85
C GLU A 218 11.56 9.65 10.43
N LYS A 219 12.24 9.14 11.45
CA LYS A 219 13.49 9.69 11.95
C LYS A 219 14.53 8.60 12.04
N GLU A 220 15.67 8.81 11.39
CA GLU A 220 16.69 7.78 11.21
C GLU A 220 18.01 8.23 11.82
N TYR A 221 18.72 7.29 12.43
CA TYR A 221 20.04 7.49 13.00
C TYR A 221 20.94 6.37 12.49
N SER A 222 22.03 6.73 11.83
CA SER A 222 23.09 5.81 11.41
C SER A 222 24.37 6.57 11.13
N ASN A 223 25.53 5.92 11.32
CA ASN A 223 26.81 6.47 10.89
C ASN A 223 26.85 6.72 9.37
N SER A 224 26.00 6.04 8.59
CA SER A 224 25.94 6.18 7.12
C SER A 224 25.32 7.50 6.64
N PHE A 225 24.61 8.25 7.50
CA PHE A 225 23.94 9.50 7.11
C PHE A 225 24.81 10.75 7.26
N GLY A 226 26.06 10.62 7.76
CA GLY A 226 27.02 11.72 7.84
C GLY A 226 26.70 12.80 8.89
N GLU A 227 25.70 12.59 9.75
CA GLU A 227 25.44 13.46 10.90
C GLU A 227 26.45 13.15 12.03
N GLU A 228 27.05 14.20 12.60
CA GLU A 228 27.84 14.08 13.83
C GLU A 228 26.92 13.76 15.02
N LEU A 229 26.62 12.48 15.18
CA LEU A 229 25.95 11.98 16.38
C LEU A 229 26.98 11.95 17.51
N GLY A 230 26.70 12.66 18.61
CA GLY A 230 27.54 12.66 19.81
C GLY A 230 27.72 11.26 20.41
N GLU A 231 28.43 11.16 21.55
CA GLU A 231 28.84 9.87 22.13
C GLU A 231 27.67 8.89 22.38
N ASN A 232 26.47 9.40 22.71
CA ASN A 232 25.27 8.60 22.93
C ASN A 232 24.49 8.34 21.63
N LYS A 233 25.07 7.49 20.77
CA LYS A 233 24.46 7.10 19.49
C LYS A 233 23.18 6.27 19.72
N PRO A 234 22.03 6.63 19.11
CA PRO A 234 20.78 5.88 19.25
C PRO A 234 20.83 4.40 18.83
N PHE A 235 21.79 4.03 17.99
CA PHE A 235 21.99 2.65 17.50
C PHE A 235 23.13 1.92 18.23
N SER A 236 23.60 2.42 19.37
CA SER A 236 24.62 1.72 20.17
C SER A 236 24.08 0.47 20.86
N SER A 237 22.78 0.45 21.17
CA SER A 237 22.06 -0.72 21.68
C SER A 237 20.57 -0.61 21.36
N GLN A 238 19.86 -1.72 21.56
CA GLN A 238 18.41 -1.77 21.48
C GLN A 238 17.75 -0.76 22.45
N GLU A 239 18.24 -0.70 23.69
CA GLU A 239 17.73 0.16 24.75
C GLU A 239 17.96 1.64 24.43
N ALA A 240 19.10 1.98 23.81
CA ALA A 240 19.38 3.34 23.36
C ALA A 240 18.38 3.78 22.27
N CYS A 241 18.05 2.88 21.34
CA CYS A 241 17.09 3.16 20.27
C CYS A 241 15.67 3.32 20.83
N GLN A 242 15.26 2.41 21.72
CA GLN A 242 13.99 2.49 22.43
C GLN A 242 13.87 3.79 23.24
N SER A 243 14.89 4.14 24.00
CA SER A 243 14.90 5.36 24.84
C SER A 243 14.68 6.62 24.00
N LYS A 244 15.20 6.66 22.76
CA LYS A 244 14.97 7.76 21.83
C LYS A 244 13.52 7.86 21.35
N CYS A 245 12.83 6.73 21.19
CA CYS A 245 11.38 6.73 20.98
C CYS A 245 10.63 7.21 22.23
N GLU A 246 11.06 6.80 23.42
CA GLU A 246 10.44 7.20 24.68
C GLU A 246 10.52 8.71 24.93
N GLU A 247 11.66 9.34 24.62
CA GLU A 247 11.87 10.79 24.67
C GLU A 247 10.88 11.57 23.78
N ASN A 248 10.55 11.02 22.62
CA ASN A 248 9.55 11.58 21.72
C ASN A 248 8.15 11.08 22.09
N LYS A 249 7.35 11.90 22.77
CA LYS A 249 5.97 11.56 23.17
C LYS A 249 5.05 11.11 22.02
N LYS A 250 5.34 11.49 20.77
CA LYS A 250 4.57 11.08 19.59
C LYS A 250 5.05 9.78 18.95
N CYS A 251 6.22 9.27 19.32
CA CYS A 251 6.76 8.04 18.76
C CYS A 251 5.91 6.84 19.20
N LEU A 252 5.50 6.02 18.23
CA LEU A 252 4.70 4.81 18.40
C LEU A 252 5.53 3.54 18.20
N GLN A 253 6.60 3.60 17.41
CA GLN A 253 7.42 2.43 17.12
C GLN A 253 8.88 2.80 16.84
N TRP A 254 9.76 1.85 17.07
CA TRP A 254 11.20 1.95 16.82
C TRP A 254 11.74 0.68 16.17
N ARG A 255 12.86 0.81 15.46
CA ARG A 255 13.55 -0.27 14.76
C ARG A 255 15.04 -0.16 15.02
N TYR A 256 15.60 -1.19 15.64
CA TYR A 256 17.02 -1.34 15.87
C TYR A 256 17.60 -2.35 14.89
N ASP A 257 18.65 -1.96 14.17
CA ASP A 257 19.39 -2.83 13.26
C ASP A 257 20.89 -2.72 13.62
N PRO A 258 21.42 -3.66 14.43
CA PRO A 258 22.82 -3.64 14.87
C PRO A 258 23.81 -3.80 13.70
N PHE A 259 23.48 -4.65 12.72
CA PHE A 259 24.32 -4.91 11.55
C PHE A 259 24.61 -3.65 10.74
N LYS A 260 23.60 -2.78 10.60
CA LYS A 260 23.72 -1.51 9.88
C LYS A 260 24.04 -0.32 10.77
N GLU A 261 24.26 -0.56 12.07
CA GLU A 261 24.36 0.50 13.07
C GLU A 261 23.24 1.54 12.88
N TYR A 262 22.00 1.06 12.91
CA TYR A 262 20.82 1.84 12.54
C TYR A 262 19.75 1.83 13.63
N CYS A 263 19.16 3.00 13.87
CA CYS A 263 17.97 3.17 14.69
C CYS A 263 16.96 4.04 13.93
N GLY A 264 15.76 3.53 13.73
CA GLY A 264 14.66 4.24 13.09
C GLY A 264 13.49 4.42 14.05
N LEU A 265 12.85 5.58 14.02
CA LEU A 265 11.69 5.92 14.84
C LEU A 265 10.51 6.28 13.95
N SER A 266 9.29 5.99 14.38
CA SER A 266 8.07 6.46 13.70
C SER A 266 6.94 6.76 14.67
N THR A 267 6.16 7.77 14.30
CA THR A 267 4.95 8.30 14.93
C THR A 267 3.68 7.68 14.36
N VAL A 268 3.80 6.93 13.25
CA VAL A 268 2.77 6.08 12.64
C VAL A 268 3.02 4.61 12.97
N LEU A 269 1.95 3.83 13.04
CA LEU A 269 2.02 2.41 13.31
C LEU A 269 2.16 1.61 12.01
N ASN A 270 3.11 0.67 11.99
CA ASN A 270 3.29 -0.33 10.96
C ASN A 270 3.58 -1.67 11.63
N LEU A 271 2.86 -2.73 11.25
CA LEU A 271 3.13 -4.05 11.81
C LEU A 271 4.47 -4.58 11.31
N GLY A 272 4.83 -4.37 10.06
CA GLY A 272 6.00 -4.96 9.47
C GLY A 272 5.86 -6.44 9.20
N ARG A 273 7.00 -7.07 8.92
CA ARG A 273 7.06 -8.49 8.58
C ARG A 273 8.30 -9.13 9.20
N PRO A 274 8.30 -10.47 9.36
CA PRO A 274 9.52 -11.17 9.74
C PRO A 274 10.61 -10.95 8.68
N VAL A 275 11.83 -10.73 9.15
CA VAL A 275 13.01 -10.69 8.29
C VAL A 275 13.29 -12.12 7.86
N VAL A 276 12.98 -12.42 6.59
CA VAL A 276 13.31 -13.73 6.01
C VAL A 276 14.81 -13.78 5.78
N ILE A 277 15.53 -14.41 6.70
CA ILE A 277 16.93 -14.74 6.52
C ILE A 277 17.00 -15.91 5.53
N TYR A 278 17.12 -15.60 4.23
CA TYR A 278 17.27 -16.59 3.14
C TYR A 278 18.51 -17.50 3.27
N GLU A 279 19.33 -17.31 4.30
CA GLU A 279 20.55 -18.06 4.54
C GLU A 279 20.29 -19.55 4.86
N LYS A 280 19.06 -19.90 5.30
CA LYS A 280 18.66 -21.30 5.49
C LYS A 280 18.13 -21.98 4.21
N ASP A 281 17.95 -21.24 3.11
CA ASP A 281 17.61 -21.82 1.82
C ASP A 281 18.89 -22.22 1.06
N GLY A 282 19.19 -23.52 1.06
CA GLY A 282 20.34 -24.08 0.36
C GLY A 282 20.39 -23.73 -1.14
N ARG A 283 19.24 -23.50 -1.79
CA ARG A 283 19.17 -23.10 -3.21
C ARG A 283 19.59 -21.66 -3.41
N VAL A 284 19.21 -20.75 -2.51
CA VAL A 284 19.60 -19.33 -2.57
C VAL A 284 21.08 -19.18 -2.28
N SER A 285 21.61 -19.89 -1.28
CA SER A 285 23.04 -19.92 -1.01
C SER A 285 23.84 -20.46 -2.20
N GLN A 286 23.37 -21.54 -2.84
CA GLN A 286 24.03 -22.11 -4.01
C GLN A 286 23.99 -21.15 -5.22
N SER A 287 22.85 -20.49 -5.46
CA SER A 287 22.68 -19.51 -6.54
C SER A 287 23.59 -18.29 -6.37
N ARG A 288 23.73 -17.79 -5.14
CA ARG A 288 24.63 -16.65 -4.83
C ARG A 288 26.10 -17.01 -5.02
N ASN A 289 26.51 -18.19 -4.57
CA ASN A 289 27.87 -18.70 -4.78
C ASN A 289 28.19 -18.86 -6.27
N LEU A 290 27.25 -19.40 -7.06
CA LEU A 290 27.39 -19.51 -8.52
C LEU A 290 27.53 -18.16 -9.22
N ARG A 291 27.01 -17.08 -8.63
CA ARG A 291 27.09 -15.71 -9.15
C ARG A 291 28.22 -14.88 -8.54
N GLY A 292 29.05 -15.45 -7.66
CA GLY A 292 30.15 -14.75 -7.00
C GLY A 292 29.72 -13.59 -6.10
N LEU A 293 28.48 -13.61 -5.60
CA LEU A 293 27.94 -12.55 -4.75
C LEU A 293 28.41 -12.76 -3.30
N ASN A 294 29.54 -12.14 -2.94
CA ASN A 294 30.02 -12.06 -1.56
C ASN A 294 29.35 -10.88 -0.85
N VAL A 295 28.24 -11.13 -0.16
CA VAL A 295 27.56 -10.15 0.68
C VAL A 295 27.80 -10.53 2.15
N GLU A 296 28.17 -9.56 2.98
CA GLU A 296 28.26 -9.75 4.44
C GLU A 296 26.92 -10.26 4.98
N ARG A 297 26.99 -11.21 5.91
CA ARG A 297 25.84 -11.96 6.43
C ARG A 297 25.56 -11.55 7.86
N ARG A 298 24.28 -11.51 8.22
CA ARG A 298 23.87 -11.26 9.60
C ARG A 298 24.09 -12.53 10.42
N VAL A 299 24.69 -12.41 11.59
CA VAL A 299 24.61 -13.47 12.60
C VAL A 299 23.33 -13.33 13.43
N PRO A 300 22.88 -14.38 14.16
CA PRO A 300 21.67 -14.29 14.98
C PRO A 300 21.66 -13.12 15.98
N GLU A 301 22.83 -12.72 16.48
CA GLU A 301 23.01 -11.58 17.37
C GLU A 301 22.83 -10.22 16.67
N GLU A 302 22.78 -10.22 15.33
CA GLU A 302 22.64 -9.05 14.47
C GLU A 302 21.24 -8.94 13.82
N GLU A 303 20.27 -9.66 14.37
CA GLU A 303 18.87 -9.60 13.93
C GLU A 303 18.28 -8.20 14.12
N ILE A 304 17.42 -7.80 13.18
CA ILE A 304 16.63 -6.57 13.34
C ILE A 304 15.64 -6.79 14.46
N VAL A 305 15.58 -5.83 15.38
CA VAL A 305 14.62 -5.79 16.47
C VAL A 305 13.65 -4.64 16.25
N SER A 306 12.36 -4.95 16.24
CA SER A 306 11.28 -3.97 16.16
C SER A 306 10.58 -3.86 17.50
N GLY A 307 10.21 -2.64 17.89
CA GLY A 307 9.42 -2.41 19.10
C GLY A 307 8.32 -1.39 18.92
N TRP A 308 7.30 -1.51 19.78
CA TRP A 308 6.07 -0.71 19.74
C TRP A 308 5.72 -0.19 21.12
N MET A 309 5.32 1.07 21.17
CA MET A 309 4.86 1.75 22.38
C MET A 309 3.38 1.41 22.60
N LEU A 310 3.09 0.19 23.05
CA LEU A 310 1.73 -0.37 23.10
C LEU A 310 0.73 0.52 23.84
N GLU A 311 1.13 1.09 24.98
CA GLU A 311 0.25 1.98 25.76
C GLU A 311 -0.10 3.25 24.97
N ARG A 312 0.86 3.82 24.22
CA ARG A 312 0.62 5.00 23.36
C ARG A 312 -0.25 4.65 22.15
N ILE A 313 -0.05 3.47 21.57
CA ILE A 313 -0.86 2.97 20.45
C ILE A 313 -2.30 2.77 20.91
N GLU A 314 -2.52 2.15 22.06
CA GLU A 314 -3.85 1.98 22.63
C GLU A 314 -4.53 3.34 22.86
N GLU A 315 -3.83 4.30 23.45
CA GLU A 315 -4.36 5.64 23.72
C GLU A 315 -4.68 6.44 22.45
N ARG A 316 -3.81 6.38 21.43
CA ARG A 316 -3.94 7.21 20.22
C ARG A 316 -4.74 6.55 19.11
N ILE A 317 -4.55 5.25 18.90
CA ILE A 317 -5.12 4.50 17.78
C ILE A 317 -6.38 3.75 18.17
N VAL A 318 -6.53 3.27 19.42
CA VAL A 318 -7.68 2.43 19.82
C VAL A 318 -8.76 3.22 20.58
N LYS A 319 -8.35 4.02 21.57
CA LYS A 319 -9.22 4.76 22.49
C LYS A 319 -9.76 6.15 22.07
N PRO A 320 -9.48 6.77 20.90
CA PRO A 320 -9.91 8.16 20.71
C PRO A 320 -11.43 8.29 20.84
N GLY A 321 -11.84 9.29 21.63
CA GLY A 321 -13.07 9.39 22.42
C GLY A 321 -14.42 9.45 21.69
N ALA A 322 -14.47 9.05 20.42
CA ALA A 322 -15.69 8.68 19.73
C ALA A 322 -15.43 7.33 19.06
N SER A 323 -16.20 6.30 19.45
CA SER A 323 -16.40 5.13 18.60
C SER A 323 -16.58 5.62 17.16
N CYS A 324 -15.80 5.14 16.19
CA CYS A 324 -16.09 5.42 14.78
C CYS A 324 -17.56 5.04 14.60
N ASN A 325 -18.47 5.98 14.26
CA ASN A 325 -19.91 5.73 14.29
C ASN A 325 -20.24 4.36 13.66
N GLY A 326 -20.94 3.49 14.39
CA GLY A 326 -21.15 2.10 13.98
C GLY A 326 -19.89 1.23 14.07
N THR A 327 -19.09 1.35 15.14
CA THR A 327 -17.98 0.42 15.37
C THR A 327 -18.58 -0.96 15.56
N LEU A 328 -18.18 -1.93 14.72
CA LEU A 328 -18.45 -3.32 15.02
C LEU A 328 -17.82 -3.53 16.40
N GLY A 329 -18.61 -4.00 17.38
CA GLY A 329 -18.08 -4.26 18.72
C GLY A 329 -16.82 -5.10 18.61
N GLN A 330 -15.89 -4.96 19.57
CA GLN A 330 -14.63 -5.73 19.60
C GLN A 330 -14.86 -7.13 19.02
N ILE A 331 -14.20 -7.44 17.91
CA ILE A 331 -14.28 -8.78 17.32
C ILE A 331 -13.56 -9.69 18.31
N THR A 332 -14.31 -10.28 19.25
CA THR A 332 -13.74 -10.99 20.40
C THR A 332 -13.08 -12.31 20.00
N GLU A 333 -13.41 -12.84 18.82
CA GLU A 333 -12.71 -13.97 18.19
C GLU A 333 -12.80 -13.87 16.66
N PRO A 334 -11.83 -13.26 15.96
CA PRO A 334 -11.91 -13.20 14.50
C PRO A 334 -11.62 -14.58 13.87
N PHE A 335 -10.65 -15.36 14.39
CA PHE A 335 -10.12 -16.53 13.68
C PHE A 335 -9.46 -17.61 14.56
N GLY A 336 -9.97 -17.90 15.76
CA GLY A 336 -9.34 -18.87 16.69
C GLY A 336 -9.03 -20.27 16.11
N TRP A 337 -9.79 -20.73 15.10
CA TRP A 337 -9.58 -22.02 14.43
C TRP A 337 -8.62 -21.95 13.21
N TRP A 338 -8.69 -20.86 12.44
CA TRP A 338 -7.82 -20.64 11.26
C TRP A 338 -6.39 -20.23 11.65
N TRP A 339 -6.26 -19.55 12.79
CA TRP A 339 -5.01 -19.05 13.37
C TRP A 339 -3.95 -20.14 13.62
N ASN A 340 -4.36 -21.32 14.09
CA ASN A 340 -3.44 -22.43 14.36
C ASN A 340 -2.83 -23.05 13.08
N HIS A 341 -3.42 -22.79 11.90
CA HIS A 341 -2.96 -23.36 10.63
C HIS A 341 -1.90 -22.52 9.91
N MET A 342 -1.69 -21.25 10.29
CA MET A 342 -0.63 -20.40 9.69
C MET A 342 0.78 -20.74 10.19
N HIS A 343 0.92 -21.49 11.28
CA HIS A 343 2.21 -21.89 11.85
C HIS A 343 2.54 -23.38 11.68
N ALA A 344 1.74 -24.12 10.92
CA ALA A 344 2.08 -25.48 10.51
C ALA A 344 3.01 -25.46 9.27
N ARG A 345 4.21 -24.88 9.41
CA ARG A 345 5.43 -25.25 8.66
C ARG A 345 6.68 -24.94 9.47
#